data_AF-A0A7C5S612-F1
#
_entry.id   AF-A0A7C5S612-F1
#
_cell.length_a   1.000
_cell.length_b   1.000
_cell.length_c   1.000
_cell.angle_alpha   90.00
_cell.angle_beta   90.00
_cell.angle_gamma   90.00
#
_symmetry.space_group_name_H-M   'P 1'
#
loop_
_entity.id
_entity.type
_entity.pdbx_description
1 polymer ?
#
loop_
_entity_poly.entity_id
_entity_poly.type
_entity_poly.pdbx_seq_one_letter_code
_entity_poly.pdbx_strand_id
1 'polypeptide(L)'
;MFHIYPNPGSGLFTLEFFNEPSAFSIEVYNMMGKRLHLMQPEPATIYELNLLHKPPGIYLIRVMMDADLGMVKVVKNEKSPQGLVAGCRD
;
A
#
# COMPACT_ATOMS: atom_id res chain seq x y z
N MET A 1 -15.28 -2.21 6.70
CA MET A 1 -14.84 -0.92 6.10
C MET A 1 -13.39 -0.65 6.49
N PHE A 2 -12.56 -0.12 5.59
CA PHE A 2 -11.17 0.25 5.86
C PHE A 2 -10.76 1.52 5.09
N HIS A 3 -9.65 2.12 5.50
CA HIS A 3 -8.99 3.23 4.80
C HIS A 3 -7.54 2.87 4.48
N ILE A 4 -6.99 3.43 3.40
CA ILE A 4 -5.57 3.34 3.07
C ILE A 4 -4.98 4.74 2.90
N TYR A 5 -3.89 5.03 3.60
CA TYR A 5 -3.20 6.31 3.55
C TYR A 5 -1.68 6.14 3.78
N PRO A 6 -0.83 7.11 3.37
CA PRO A 6 -1.18 8.24 2.53
C PRO A 6 -1.47 7.80 1.09
N ASN A 7 -2.37 8.49 0.39
CA ASN A 7 -2.62 8.24 -1.03
C ASN A 7 -2.82 9.59 -1.75
N PRO A 8 -1.86 10.07 -2.58
CA PRO A 8 -0.63 9.40 -3.00
C PRO A 8 0.41 9.15 -1.88
N GLY A 9 1.31 8.17 -2.06
CA GLY A 9 2.36 7.82 -1.10
C GLY A 9 3.70 7.43 -1.76
N SER A 10 4.76 7.28 -0.97
CA SER A 10 6.13 6.94 -1.46
C SER A 10 6.42 5.44 -1.51
N GLY A 11 5.43 4.60 -1.20
CA GLY A 11 5.54 3.14 -1.18
C GLY A 11 5.37 2.52 0.20
N LEU A 12 5.18 3.30 1.26
CA LEU A 12 4.73 2.80 2.56
C LEU A 12 3.30 3.28 2.79
N PHE A 13 2.38 2.35 2.93
CA PHE A 13 0.95 2.64 3.10
C PHE A 13 0.43 1.97 4.36
N THR A 14 -0.42 2.67 5.10
CA THR A 14 -1.15 2.15 6.24
C THR A 14 -2.54 1.74 5.79
N LEU A 15 -2.90 0.50 6.06
CA LEU A 15 -4.27 -0.02 6.00
C LEU A 15 -4.85 0.05 7.41
N GLU A 16 -5.92 0.81 7.60
CA GLU A 16 -6.61 0.95 8.88
C GLU A 16 -8.05 0.45 8.76
N PHE A 17 -8.40 -0.54 9.57
CA PHE A 17 -9.74 -1.10 9.65
C PHE A 17 -10.57 -0.34 10.70
N PHE A 18 -11.85 -0.13 10.42
CA PHE A 18 -12.74 0.52 11.39
C PHE A 18 -12.99 -0.35 12.63
N ASN A 19 -13.05 -1.67 12.43
CA ASN A 19 -13.08 -2.68 13.47
C ASN A 19 -12.02 -3.74 13.14
N GLU A 20 -11.45 -4.38 14.15
CA GLU A 20 -10.51 -5.49 13.95
C GLU A 20 -11.21 -6.66 13.24
N PRO A 21 -10.75 -7.06 12.03
CA PRO A 21 -11.33 -8.19 11.32
C PRO A 21 -10.89 -9.51 11.97
N SER A 22 -11.72 -10.55 11.95
CA SER A 22 -11.31 -11.86 12.50
C SER A 22 -10.26 -12.55 11.65
N ALA A 23 -10.25 -12.27 10.35
CA ALA A 23 -9.19 -12.58 9.41
C ALA A 23 -9.27 -11.64 8.21
N PHE A 24 -8.12 -11.36 7.59
CA PHE A 24 -8.10 -10.62 6.34
C PHE A 24 -6.97 -11.07 5.40
N SER A 25 -7.13 -10.77 4.13
CA SER A 25 -6.12 -10.98 3.12
C SER A 25 -6.02 -9.77 2.19
N ILE A 26 -4.82 -9.53 1.68
CA ILE A 26 -4.50 -8.41 0.82
C ILE A 26 -3.95 -8.94 -0.49
N GLU A 27 -4.56 -8.54 -1.59
CA GLU A 27 -4.05 -8.76 -2.94
C GLU A 27 -3.65 -7.42 -3.57
N VAL A 28 -2.45 -7.39 -4.17
CA VAL A 28 -1.91 -6.21 -4.84
C VAL A 28 -1.84 -6.48 -6.33
N TYR A 29 -2.41 -5.60 -7.14
CA TYR A 29 -2.40 -5.70 -8.59
C TYR A 29 -1.73 -4.46 -9.21
N ASN A 30 -1.09 -4.65 -10.37
CA ASN A 30 -0.67 -3.53 -11.21
C ASN A 30 -1.82 -3.04 -12.10
N MET A 31 -1.58 -1.97 -12.88
CA MET A 31 -2.58 -1.41 -13.80
C MET A 31 -3.03 -2.32 -14.94
N MET A 32 -2.26 -3.37 -15.24
CA MET A 32 -2.64 -4.38 -16.23
C MET A 32 -3.50 -5.49 -15.62
N GLY A 33 -3.85 -5.41 -14.34
CA GLY A 33 -4.59 -6.45 -13.63
C GLY A 33 -3.75 -7.67 -13.24
N LYS A 34 -2.42 -7.62 -13.40
CA LYS A 34 -1.54 -8.70 -12.94
C LYS A 34 -1.42 -8.64 -11.42
N ARG A 35 -1.75 -9.74 -10.74
CA ARG A 35 -1.52 -9.91 -9.31
C ARG A 35 -0.01 -9.95 -9.04
N LEU A 36 0.48 -9.00 -8.27
CA LEU A 36 1.88 -8.87 -7.88
C LEU A 36 2.15 -9.57 -6.55
N HIS A 37 1.19 -9.53 -5.62
CA HIS A 37 1.32 -10.09 -4.28
C HIS A 37 -0.03 -10.60 -3.74
N LEU A 38 0.04 -11.59 -2.86
CA LEU A 38 -1.05 -12.09 -2.01
C LEU A 38 -0.48 -12.26 -0.61
N MET A 39 -1.12 -11.68 0.39
CA MET A 39 -0.72 -11.71 1.79
C MET A 39 -1.91 -12.09 2.68
N GLN A 40 -1.66 -12.85 3.73
CA GLN A 40 -2.63 -13.23 4.76
C GLN A 40 -2.02 -12.95 6.14
N PRO A 41 -2.00 -11.67 6.57
CA PRO A 41 -1.43 -11.31 7.86
C PRO A 41 -2.28 -11.81 9.02
N GLU A 42 -1.69 -11.79 10.22
CA GLU A 42 -2.46 -11.96 11.45
C GLU A 42 -3.49 -10.82 11.62
N PRO A 43 -4.65 -11.08 12.23
CA PRO A 43 -5.67 -10.08 12.54
C PRO A 43 -5.08 -8.85 13.25
N ALA A 44 -5.40 -7.67 12.72
CA ALA A 44 -4.97 -6.39 13.28
C ALA A 44 -5.85 -5.26 12.75
N THR A 45 -6.06 -4.23 13.58
CA THR A 45 -6.75 -2.99 13.18
C THR A 45 -5.90 -2.12 12.26
N ILE A 46 -4.56 -2.23 12.35
CA ILE A 46 -3.60 -1.47 11.54
C ILE A 46 -2.61 -2.44 10.90
N TYR A 47 -2.39 -2.29 9.60
CA TYR A 47 -1.40 -3.06 8.84
C TYR A 47 -0.56 -2.17 7.92
N GLU A 48 0.76 -2.36 7.93
CA GLU A 48 1.67 -1.64 7.05
C GLU A 48 1.89 -2.40 5.74
N LEU A 49 1.40 -1.83 4.64
CA LEU A 49 1.60 -2.32 3.29
C LEU A 49 2.85 -1.69 2.66
N ASN A 50 3.91 -2.48 2.56
CA ASN A 50 5.18 -2.07 1.97
C ASN A 50 5.27 -2.39 0.47
N LEU A 51 5.20 -1.34 -0.34
CA LEU A 51 5.43 -1.33 -1.79
C LEU A 51 6.72 -0.60 -2.19
N LEU A 52 7.64 -0.31 -1.26
CA LEU A 52 8.86 0.48 -1.52
C LEU A 52 9.71 -0.10 -2.66
N HIS A 53 9.78 -1.43 -2.74
CA HIS A 53 10.54 -2.17 -3.76
C HIS A 53 9.82 -2.29 -5.12
N LYS A 54 8.64 -1.69 -5.27
CA LYS A 54 7.89 -1.68 -6.53
C LYS A 54 8.09 -0.37 -7.28
N PRO A 55 8.05 -0.36 -8.63
CA PRO A 55 8.16 0.87 -9.41
C PRO A 55 7.10 1.91 -9.01
N PRO A 56 7.36 3.22 -9.18
CA PRO A 56 6.30 4.22 -9.12
C PRO A 56 5.18 3.89 -10.10
N GLY A 57 3.94 4.23 -9.75
CA GLY A 57 2.77 3.92 -10.55
C GLY A 57 1.52 3.71 -9.72
N ILE A 58 0.45 3.27 -10.38
CA ILE A 58 -0.83 3.00 -9.76
C ILE A 58 -0.93 1.51 -9.41
N TYR A 59 -1.46 1.23 -8.23
CA TYR A 59 -1.72 -0.11 -7.73
C TYR A 59 -3.19 -0.23 -7.30
N LEU A 60 -3.76 -1.40 -7.54
CA LEU A 60 -5.08 -1.76 -7.02
C LEU A 60 -4.87 -2.70 -5.83
N ILE A 61 -5.35 -2.28 -4.66
CA ILE A 61 -5.29 -3.05 -3.43
C ILE A 61 -6.67 -3.62 -3.19
N ARG A 62 -6.78 -4.94 -3.16
CA ARG A 62 -8.01 -5.65 -2.82
C ARG A 62 -7.84 -6.25 -1.44
N VAL A 63 -8.77 -5.96 -0.55
CA VAL A 63 -8.78 -6.46 0.83
C VAL A 63 -10.05 -7.27 1.02
N MET A 64 -9.87 -8.53 1.41
CA MET A 64 -10.96 -9.43 1.76
C MET A 64 -10.89 -9.63 3.28
N MET A 65 -11.95 -9.31 3.99
CA MET A 65 -12.01 -9.28 5.45
C MET A 65 -13.34 -9.88 5.89
N ASP A 66 -13.31 -10.97 6.66
CA ASP A 66 -14.50 -11.74 7.05
C ASP A 66 -15.39 -12.08 5.83
N ALA A 67 -16.59 -11.49 5.72
CA ALA A 67 -17.51 -11.64 4.58
C ALA A 67 -17.51 -10.43 3.62
N ASP A 68 -16.70 -9.41 3.91
CA ASP A 68 -16.64 -8.15 3.16
C ASP A 68 -15.47 -8.11 2.19
N LEU A 69 -15.66 -7.33 1.12
CA LEU A 69 -14.65 -7.07 0.12
C LEU A 69 -14.56 -5.58 -0.18
N GLY A 70 -13.35 -5.02 -0.10
CA GLY A 70 -13.09 -3.65 -0.54
C GLY A 70 -11.90 -3.57 -1.49
N MET A 71 -11.93 -2.57 -2.36
CA MET A 71 -10.91 -2.35 -3.37
C MET A 71 -10.57 -0.86 -3.43
N VAL A 72 -9.29 -0.54 -3.34
CA VAL A 72 -8.80 0.85 -3.32
C VAL A 72 -7.66 1.00 -4.32
N LYS A 73 -7.72 2.08 -5.10
CA LYS A 73 -6.63 2.51 -5.98
C LYS A 73 -5.66 3.39 -5.20
N VAL A 74 -4.39 3.01 -5.15
CA VAL A 74 -3.32 3.82 -4.55
C VAL A 74 -2.32 4.28 -5.59
N VAL A 75 -1.81 5.50 -5.43
CA VAL A 75 -0.77 6.08 -6.28
C VAL A 75 0.56 6.06 -5.52
N LYS A 76 1.54 5.32 -6.04
CA LYS A 76 2.92 5.33 -5.54
C LYS A 76 3.76 6.28 -6.37
N ASN A 77 4.27 7.33 -5.73
CA ASN A 77 5.23 8.24 -6.34
C ASN A 77 6.67 7.71 -6.20
N GLU A 78 7.59 8.35 -6.90
CA GLU A 78 9.02 8.15 -6.68
C GLU A 78 9.41 8.63 -5.27
N LYS A 79 10.41 7.98 -4.66
CA LYS A 79 11.01 8.54 -3.45
C LYS A 79 11.65 9.86 -3.84
N SER A 80 11.22 10.97 -3.23
CA SER A 80 11.94 12.24 -3.39
C SER A 80 13.41 12.01 -3.02
N PRO A 81 14.38 12.38 -3.87
CA PRO A 81 15.80 12.33 -3.54
C PRO A 81 16.13 13.42 -2.51
N GLN A 82 15.67 13.26 -1.27
CA GLN A 82 16.14 14.09 -0.16
C GLN A 82 17.42 13.46 0.38
N GLY A 83 18.57 13.93 -0.10
CA GLY A 83 19.86 13.50 0.45
C GLY A 83 21.15 13.80 -0.33
N LEU A 84 21.13 14.40 -1.52
CA LEU A 84 22.36 14.93 -2.13
C LEU A 84 22.31 16.46 -2.13
N VAL A 85 22.70 17.05 -1.00
CA VAL A 85 23.12 18.45 -1.00
C VAL A 85 24.38 18.50 -1.87
N ALA A 86 24.26 19.11 -3.04
CA ALA A 86 25.39 19.46 -3.88
C ALA A 86 26.32 20.41 -3.12
N GLY A 87 27.39 19.86 -2.55
CA GLY A 87 28.53 20.63 -2.10
C GLY A 87 29.41 21.01 -3.30
N CYS A 88 28.91 21.87 -4.18
CA CYS A 88 29.76 22.64 -5.08
C CYS A 88 29.96 24.01 -4.45
N ARG A 89 31.17 24.27 -3.95
CA ARG A 89 31.72 25.61 -3.76
C ARG A 89 33.18 25.58 -4.16
N ASP A 90 33.54 26.60 -4.93
CA ASP A 90 34.80 26.85 -5.63
C ASP A 90 36.01 26.94 -4.70
#